data_AF-A0A0C3AYS7-F1
#
_entry.id   AF-A0A0C3AYS7-F1
#
_cell.length_a   1.000
_cell.length_b   1.000
_cell.length_c   1.000
_cell.angle_alpha   90.00
_cell.angle_beta   90.00
_cell.angle_gamma   90.00
#
_symmetry.space_group_name_H-M   'P 1'
#
loop_
_entity.id
_entity.type
_entity.pdbx_description
1 polymer ?
#
loop_
_entity_poly.entity_id
_entity_poly.type
_entity_poly.pdbx_seq_one_letter_code
_entity_poly.pdbx_strand_id
1 'polypeptide(L)'
;MPGKFCKSCGRGPLLEQFSCRGCPPQSSETSYDLCFECSWNCAREAHTSKWGGDHAFQLFRLRRLCDHCDQEIKTDFLMCTACRQDGGCYDLCLSCVLGRDGVERHKAMTSHEHVFRQVLISTFIPAKSAQPFDTHERWWCNICGQELTAAFFHCQGCGTGSSGFDMCISCADQGGLFRHGVAPIHQFLHVTPTFTPPPNPPQAFPASPGGFVHTNKPPMYDHMPPGNSGYYESM
;
A
#
# COMPACT_ATOMS: atom_id res chain seq x y z
N MET A 1 -3.97 16.56 -24.55
CA MET A 1 -3.17 15.37 -24.19
C MET A 1 -4.15 14.26 -23.86
N PRO A 2 -3.97 13.03 -24.38
CA PRO A 2 -4.79 11.90 -23.96
C PRO A 2 -4.74 11.77 -22.43
N GLY A 3 -5.89 11.49 -21.81
CA GLY A 3 -6.01 11.37 -20.37
C GLY A 3 -5.08 10.27 -19.84
N LYS A 4 -4.30 10.58 -18.81
CA LYS A 4 -3.44 9.60 -18.13
C LYS A 4 -4.26 8.80 -17.14
N PHE A 5 -4.01 7.50 -17.06
CA PHE A 5 -4.66 6.60 -16.12
C PHE A 5 -3.64 5.99 -15.17
N CYS A 6 -4.05 5.76 -13.93
CA CYS A 6 -3.23 5.10 -12.93
C CYS A 6 -2.93 3.67 -13.38
N LYS A 7 -1.65 3.30 -13.53
CA LYS A 7 -1.26 1.94 -13.91
C LYS A 7 -1.62 0.87 -12.88
N SER A 8 -1.74 1.25 -11.60
CA SER A 8 -2.10 0.33 -10.52
C SER A 8 -3.62 0.07 -10.45
N CYS A 9 -4.44 1.13 -10.47
CA CYS A 9 -5.88 1.01 -10.25
C CYS A 9 -6.77 1.30 -11.47
N GLY A 10 -6.19 1.69 -12.60
CA GLY A 10 -6.92 2.05 -13.82
C GLY A 10 -7.69 3.37 -13.77
N ARG A 11 -7.76 4.05 -12.62
CA ARG A 11 -8.51 5.32 -12.48
C ARG A 11 -7.87 6.45 -13.29
N GLY A 12 -8.67 7.27 -13.93
CA GLY A 12 -8.26 8.47 -14.67
C GLY A 12 -9.46 9.16 -15.33
N PRO A 13 -9.25 10.31 -16.00
CA PRO A 13 -7.96 10.97 -16.22
C PRO A 13 -7.34 11.54 -14.93
N LEU A 14 -6.01 11.43 -14.77
CA LEU A 14 -5.29 11.96 -13.62
C LEU A 14 -4.90 13.43 -13.83
N LEU A 15 -5.37 14.30 -12.94
CA LEU A 15 -4.92 15.71 -12.88
C LEU A 15 -3.65 15.87 -12.03
N GLU A 16 -3.45 14.94 -11.09
CA GLU A 16 -2.28 14.85 -10.23
C GLU A 16 -1.82 13.40 -10.18
N GLN A 17 -0.54 13.17 -10.44
CA GLN A 17 0.02 11.83 -10.56
C GLN A 17 1.48 11.79 -10.13
N PHE A 18 1.93 10.61 -9.73
CA PHE A 18 3.35 10.31 -9.62
C PHE A 18 3.78 9.55 -10.87
N SER A 19 4.74 10.10 -11.60
CA SER A 19 5.29 9.49 -12.80
C SER A 19 6.68 8.94 -12.51
N CYS A 20 6.94 7.70 -12.90
CA CYS A 20 8.28 7.10 -12.82
C CYS A 20 9.23 7.79 -13.81
N ARG A 21 10.48 8.06 -13.39
CA ARG A 21 11.52 8.69 -14.21
C ARG A 21 12.30 7.69 -15.09
N GLY A 22 12.38 6.42 -14.68
CA GLY A 22 13.08 5.36 -15.42
C GLY A 22 12.23 4.71 -16.53
N CYS A 23 10.91 4.77 -16.41
CA CYS A 23 9.99 4.33 -17.45
C CYS A 23 9.95 5.27 -18.66
N PRO A 24 9.37 4.83 -19.81
CA PRO A 24 9.17 5.67 -20.98
C PRO A 24 8.60 7.05 -20.62
N PRO A 25 8.99 8.10 -21.38
CA PRO A 25 8.74 9.48 -20.99
C PRO A 25 7.26 9.76 -20.74
N GLN A 26 7.00 10.76 -19.89
CA GLN A 26 5.66 11.15 -19.44
C GLN A 26 4.68 11.45 -20.58
N SER A 27 5.16 11.88 -21.74
CA SER A 27 4.33 12.11 -22.92
C SER A 27 3.82 10.83 -23.59
N SER A 28 4.39 9.66 -23.28
CA SER A 28 4.03 8.37 -23.88
C SER A 28 2.83 7.71 -23.19
N GLU A 29 1.96 7.01 -23.91
CA GLU A 29 0.85 6.23 -23.31
C GLU A 29 1.34 5.06 -22.43
N THR A 30 2.61 4.70 -22.60
CA THR A 30 3.34 3.68 -21.86
C THR A 30 4.03 4.20 -20.59
N SER A 31 3.88 5.48 -20.24
CA SER A 31 4.41 6.01 -18.98
C SER A 31 3.83 5.26 -17.78
N TYR A 32 4.64 5.08 -16.74
CA TYR A 32 4.16 4.48 -15.49
C TYR A 32 3.71 5.57 -14.51
N ASP A 33 2.41 5.85 -14.56
CA ASP A 33 1.77 6.90 -13.76
C ASP A 33 0.90 6.29 -12.66
N LEU A 34 0.98 6.85 -11.46
CA LEU A 34 0.20 6.42 -10.30
C LEU A 34 -0.64 7.58 -9.77
N CYS A 35 -1.89 7.28 -9.42
CA CYS A 35 -2.69 8.23 -8.66
C CYS A 35 -2.13 8.39 -7.23
N PHE A 36 -2.57 9.44 -6.56
CA PHE A 36 -2.12 9.77 -5.20
C PHE A 36 -2.39 8.63 -4.20
N GLU A 37 -3.56 8.01 -4.26
CA GLU A 37 -3.97 6.94 -3.36
C GLU A 37 -3.11 5.68 -3.54
N CYS A 38 -2.85 5.26 -4.77
CA CYS A 38 -1.96 4.13 -5.05
C CYS A 38 -0.51 4.45 -4.64
N SER A 39 -0.06 5.68 -4.90
CA SER A 39 1.27 6.13 -4.51
C SER A 39 1.46 6.16 -2.99
N TRP A 40 0.43 6.57 -2.26
CA TRP A 40 0.39 6.53 -0.80
C TRP A 40 0.37 5.11 -0.28
N ASN A 41 -0.29 4.18 -0.97
CA ASN A 41 -0.39 2.78 -0.57
C ASN A 41 0.72 1.91 -1.17
N CYS A 42 1.96 2.41 -1.16
CA CYS A 42 3.17 1.64 -1.48
C CYS A 42 3.38 1.21 -2.95
N ALA A 43 2.57 1.66 -3.91
CA ALA A 43 2.74 1.25 -5.31
C ALA A 43 4.02 1.84 -5.95
N ARG A 44 4.50 3.01 -5.48
CA ARG A 44 5.78 3.58 -5.95
C ARG A 44 6.95 2.73 -5.48
N GLU A 45 6.90 2.32 -4.23
CA GLU A 45 7.90 1.49 -3.56
C GLU A 45 7.95 0.11 -4.21
N ALA A 46 6.81 -0.51 -4.51
CA ALA A 46 6.76 -1.77 -5.25
C ALA A 46 7.47 -1.65 -6.62
N HIS A 47 7.14 -0.60 -7.37
CA HIS A 47 7.76 -0.38 -8.68
C HIS A 47 9.26 -0.11 -8.58
N THR A 48 9.68 0.76 -7.65
CA THR A 48 11.10 1.11 -7.46
C THR A 48 11.91 -0.10 -6.98
N SER A 49 11.38 -0.89 -6.04
CA SER A 49 12.05 -2.10 -5.55
C SER A 49 12.19 -3.17 -6.62
N LYS A 50 11.27 -3.23 -7.60
CA LYS A 50 11.33 -4.19 -8.70
C LYS A 50 12.35 -3.81 -9.78
N TRP A 51 12.36 -2.53 -10.16
CA TRP A 51 13.07 -2.08 -11.36
C TRP A 51 14.39 -1.37 -11.05
N GLY A 52 14.58 -0.84 -9.84
CA GLY A 52 15.79 -0.15 -9.42
C GLY A 52 15.56 1.30 -8.98
N GLY A 53 16.61 1.91 -8.40
CA GLY A 53 16.54 3.29 -7.88
C GLY A 53 16.42 4.37 -8.96
N ASP A 54 16.78 4.06 -10.21
CA ASP A 54 16.55 4.88 -11.40
C ASP A 54 15.05 5.00 -11.77
N HIS A 55 14.22 4.09 -11.25
CA HIS A 55 12.75 4.14 -11.36
C HIS A 55 12.07 4.99 -10.27
N ALA A 56 12.77 6.01 -9.74
CA ALA A 56 12.21 6.96 -8.79
C ALA A 56 11.02 7.74 -9.36
N PHE A 57 10.09 8.12 -8.48
CA PHE A 57 8.86 8.82 -8.86
C PHE A 57 8.95 10.32 -8.60
N GLN A 58 8.40 11.09 -9.53
CA GLN A 58 8.20 12.53 -9.38
C GLN A 58 6.71 12.85 -9.42
N LEU A 59 6.29 13.74 -8.51
CA LEU A 59 4.96 14.31 -8.57
C LEU A 59 4.86 15.23 -9.80
N PHE A 60 3.86 14.97 -10.63
CA PHE A 60 3.44 15.81 -11.73
C PHE A 60 2.02 16.29 -11.50
N ARG A 61 1.78 17.56 -11.78
CA ARG A 61 0.46 18.18 -11.72
C ARG A 61 0.19 18.91 -13.00
N LEU A 62 -0.99 18.67 -13.57
CA LEU A 62 -1.52 19.55 -14.59
C LEU A 62 -1.95 20.87 -13.96
N ARG A 63 -1.83 21.95 -14.73
CA ARG A 63 -2.29 23.28 -14.32
C ARG A 63 -3.77 23.20 -13.94
N ARG A 64 -4.11 23.63 -12.72
CA ARG A 64 -5.49 23.76 -12.23
C ARG A 64 -5.92 25.22 -12.27
N LEU A 65 -7.15 25.46 -12.70
CA LEU A 65 -7.79 26.77 -12.67
C LEU A 65 -8.87 26.77 -11.60
N CYS A 66 -9.09 27.91 -10.97
CA CYS A 66 -10.20 28.11 -10.05
C CYS A 66 -11.48 28.28 -10.87
N ASP A 67 -12.48 27.43 -10.68
CA ASP A 67 -13.76 27.48 -11.41
C ASP A 67 -14.58 28.75 -11.12
N HIS A 68 -14.22 29.53 -10.10
CA HIS A 68 -14.88 30.78 -9.78
C HIS A 68 -14.25 32.01 -10.46
N CYS A 69 -12.92 32.06 -10.58
CA CYS A 69 -12.21 33.25 -11.06
C CYS A 69 -11.29 33.01 -12.25
N ASP A 70 -11.25 31.78 -12.76
CA ASP A 70 -10.42 31.29 -13.87
C ASP A 70 -8.91 31.50 -13.68
N GLN A 71 -8.47 31.89 -12.47
CA GLN A 71 -7.06 32.06 -12.15
C GLN A 71 -6.41 30.73 -11.82
N GLU A 72 -5.11 30.63 -12.13
CA GLU A 72 -4.31 29.47 -11.76
C GLU A 72 -4.24 29.30 -10.23
N ILE A 73 -4.48 28.07 -9.78
CA ILE A 73 -4.37 27.70 -8.37
C ILE A 73 -2.91 27.39 -8.05
N LYS A 74 -2.27 28.28 -7.28
CA LYS A 74 -0.83 28.18 -6.91
C LYS A 74 -0.58 27.67 -5.49
N THR A 75 -1.61 27.67 -4.66
CA THR A 75 -1.56 27.24 -3.25
C THR A 75 -2.64 26.20 -2.98
N ASP A 76 -2.69 25.69 -1.75
CA ASP A 76 -3.81 24.87 -1.27
C ASP A 76 -5.17 25.44 -1.73
N PHE A 77 -6.13 24.55 -1.93
CA PHE A 77 -7.43 24.89 -2.51
C PHE A 77 -8.54 23.99 -1.94
N LEU A 78 -9.79 24.37 -2.17
CA LEU A 78 -10.94 23.50 -1.89
C LEU A 78 -11.37 22.78 -3.17
N MET A 79 -11.60 21.48 -3.07
CA MET A 79 -12.15 20.68 -4.16
C MET A 79 -13.48 20.09 -3.74
N CYS A 80 -14.49 20.21 -4.60
CA CYS A 80 -15.76 19.52 -4.42
C CYS A 80 -15.58 18.00 -4.60
N THR A 81 -15.98 17.20 -3.62
CA THR A 81 -15.82 15.75 -3.65
C THR A 81 -16.84 15.05 -4.55
N ALA A 82 -18.01 15.65 -4.75
CA ALA A 82 -19.09 15.12 -5.60
C ALA A 82 -18.84 15.39 -7.10
N CYS A 83 -18.32 16.56 -7.47
CA CYS A 83 -18.00 16.90 -8.87
C CYS A 83 -16.78 16.15 -9.43
N ARG A 84 -16.15 15.28 -8.63
CA ARG A 84 -14.90 14.59 -8.97
C ARG A 84 -15.03 13.60 -10.13
N GLN A 85 -16.23 13.13 -10.46
CA GLN A 85 -16.37 11.83 -11.13
C GLN A 85 -16.25 11.86 -12.67
N ASP A 86 -16.73 12.87 -13.41
CA ASP A 86 -16.94 12.67 -14.86
C ASP A 86 -16.56 13.81 -15.83
N GLY A 87 -15.92 14.91 -15.40
CA GLY A 87 -15.58 15.94 -16.41
C GLY A 87 -15.03 17.28 -15.96
N GLY A 88 -14.83 17.49 -14.66
CA GLY A 88 -14.25 18.72 -14.14
C GLY A 88 -14.34 18.74 -12.64
N CYS A 89 -13.19 18.69 -11.96
CA CYS A 89 -13.18 18.97 -10.53
C CYS A 89 -13.58 20.43 -10.34
N TYR A 90 -14.60 20.69 -9.52
CA TYR A 90 -14.90 22.07 -9.12
C TYR A 90 -13.92 22.47 -8.01
N ASP A 91 -12.87 23.16 -8.42
CA ASP A 91 -11.74 23.61 -7.62
C ASP A 91 -11.85 25.12 -7.33
N LEU A 92 -11.65 25.49 -6.07
CA LEU A 92 -11.70 26.87 -5.62
C LEU A 92 -10.37 27.26 -4.99
N CYS A 93 -9.72 28.30 -5.53
CA CYS A 93 -8.58 28.92 -4.84
C CYS A 93 -9.03 29.50 -3.49
N LEU A 94 -8.12 29.52 -2.50
CA LEU A 94 -8.45 29.99 -1.15
C LEU A 94 -9.01 31.42 -1.12
N SER A 95 -8.58 32.30 -2.02
CA SER A 95 -9.13 33.66 -2.12
C SER A 95 -10.62 33.67 -2.48
N CYS A 96 -11.08 32.77 -3.36
CA CYS A 96 -12.50 32.66 -3.72
C CYS A 96 -13.32 31.93 -2.64
N VAL A 97 -12.69 31.02 -1.91
CA VAL A 97 -13.30 30.37 -0.74
C VAL A 97 -13.55 31.38 0.37
N LEU A 98 -12.55 32.17 0.74
CA LEU A 98 -12.61 33.06 1.89
C LEU A 98 -13.31 34.40 1.61
N GLY A 99 -13.28 34.88 0.36
CA GLY A 99 -13.66 36.27 0.06
C GLY A 99 -14.75 36.45 -0.99
N ARG A 100 -15.26 35.39 -1.64
CA ARG A 100 -16.23 35.52 -2.74
C ARG A 100 -17.35 34.48 -2.72
N ASP A 101 -17.58 33.87 -1.57
CA ASP A 101 -18.64 32.88 -1.35
C ASP A 101 -18.64 31.77 -2.42
N GLY A 102 -17.47 31.39 -2.95
CA GLY A 102 -17.36 30.47 -4.08
C GLY A 102 -17.99 29.10 -3.80
N VAL A 103 -17.93 28.67 -2.54
CA VAL A 103 -18.58 27.45 -2.02
C VAL A 103 -20.10 27.59 -2.03
N GLU A 104 -20.62 28.69 -1.49
CA GLU A 104 -22.07 28.91 -1.39
C GLU A 104 -22.72 29.12 -2.76
N ARG A 105 -22.03 29.84 -3.66
CA ARG A 105 -22.46 29.95 -5.06
C ARG A 105 -22.54 28.59 -5.74
N HIS A 106 -21.55 27.71 -5.54
CA HIS A 106 -21.57 26.37 -6.09
C HIS A 106 -22.75 25.56 -5.55
N LYS A 107 -22.93 25.53 -4.23
CA LYS A 107 -24.07 24.85 -3.59
C LYS A 107 -25.41 25.36 -4.10
N ALA A 108 -25.56 26.66 -4.32
CA ALA A 108 -26.80 27.24 -4.84
C ALA A 108 -27.12 26.83 -6.28
N MET A 109 -26.11 26.49 -7.08
CA MET A 109 -26.28 26.05 -8.47
C MET A 109 -26.49 24.53 -8.61
N THR A 110 -26.16 23.76 -7.57
CA THR A 110 -26.28 22.30 -7.57
C THR A 110 -27.46 21.84 -6.72
N SER A 111 -28.25 20.88 -7.20
CA SER A 111 -29.43 20.35 -6.48
C SER A 111 -29.09 19.44 -5.29
N HIS A 112 -27.82 19.04 -5.14
CA HIS A 112 -27.37 18.10 -4.12
C HIS A 112 -26.44 18.77 -3.10
N GLU A 113 -26.29 18.14 -1.93
CA GLU A 113 -25.32 18.57 -0.95
C GLU A 113 -23.91 18.21 -1.42
N HIS A 114 -23.12 19.22 -1.73
CA HIS A 114 -21.74 19.07 -2.19
C HIS A 114 -20.79 19.36 -1.03
N VAL A 115 -20.01 18.34 -0.65
CA VAL A 115 -18.97 18.49 0.36
C VAL A 115 -17.67 18.94 -0.30
N PHE A 116 -16.93 19.81 0.38
CA PHE A 116 -15.62 20.27 -0.05
C PHE A 116 -14.55 19.70 0.85
N ARG A 117 -13.42 19.31 0.26
CA ARG A 117 -12.21 18.97 1.00
C ARG A 117 -11.11 19.96 0.68
N GLN A 118 -10.29 20.29 1.68
CA GLN A 118 -9.04 20.98 1.44
C GLN A 118 -8.04 20.04 0.80
N VAL A 119 -7.46 20.49 -0.32
CA VAL A 119 -6.36 19.83 -1.00
C VAL A 119 -5.11 20.65 -0.74
N LEU A 120 -4.14 20.04 -0.06
CA LEU A 120 -2.83 20.64 0.16
C LEU A 120 -2.02 20.50 -1.13
N ILE A 121 -1.48 21.61 -1.65
CA ILE A 121 -0.58 21.58 -2.80
C ILE A 121 0.80 21.08 -2.40
N SER A 122 1.24 21.26 -1.15
CA SER A 122 2.44 20.55 -0.72
C SER A 122 2.10 19.08 -0.50
N THR A 123 2.52 18.23 -1.43
CA THR A 123 2.39 16.78 -1.28
C THR A 123 3.74 16.12 -1.46
N PHE A 124 4.70 16.56 -0.64
CA PHE A 124 5.86 15.73 -0.38
C PHE A 124 5.37 14.45 0.29
N ILE A 125 5.21 13.39 -0.51
CA ILE A 125 5.02 12.04 0.01
C ILE A 125 6.39 11.38 -0.06
N PRO A 126 7.13 11.28 1.06
CA PRO A 126 8.40 10.59 1.07
C PRO A 126 8.21 9.15 0.58
N ALA A 127 9.21 8.63 -0.12
CA ALA A 127 9.25 7.20 -0.40
C ALA A 127 9.39 6.44 0.94
N LYS A 128 8.63 5.37 1.12
CA LYS A 128 8.71 4.56 2.34
C LYS A 128 9.86 3.58 2.24
N SER A 129 10.80 3.64 3.19
CA SER A 129 11.82 2.62 3.33
C SER A 129 11.21 1.31 3.82
N ALA A 130 11.74 0.19 3.34
CA ALA A 130 11.38 -1.11 3.87
C ALA A 130 11.76 -1.18 5.35
N GLN A 131 10.82 -1.55 6.20
CA GLN A 131 11.06 -1.70 7.63
C GLN A 131 11.52 -3.14 7.93
N PRO A 132 12.55 -3.33 8.78
CA PRO A 132 12.90 -4.67 9.23
C PRO A 132 11.71 -5.27 9.98
N PHE A 133 11.39 -6.52 9.68
CA PHE A 133 10.31 -7.27 10.29
C PHE A 133 10.87 -8.60 10.78
N ASP A 134 11.06 -8.68 12.10
CA ASP A 134 11.57 -9.88 12.74
C ASP A 134 10.48 -10.93 12.81
N THR A 135 10.75 -12.07 12.21
CA THR A 135 9.81 -13.18 12.18
C THR A 135 10.56 -14.49 12.18
N HIS A 136 10.15 -15.38 13.08
CA HIS A 136 10.60 -16.77 13.13
C HIS A 136 9.79 -17.67 12.18
N GLU A 137 8.82 -17.10 11.46
CA GLU A 137 7.92 -17.80 10.56
C GLU A 137 8.32 -17.57 9.11
N ARG A 138 8.01 -18.54 8.26
CA ARG A 138 8.11 -18.38 6.80
C ARG A 138 6.85 -17.65 6.32
N TRP A 139 7.02 -16.81 5.32
CA TRP A 139 5.93 -16.01 4.75
C TRP A 139 5.76 -16.37 3.28
N TRP A 140 4.52 -16.28 2.79
CA TRP A 140 4.19 -16.61 1.41
C TRP A 140 3.35 -15.50 0.80
N CYS A 141 3.56 -15.25 -0.49
CA CYS A 141 2.73 -14.35 -1.25
C CYS A 141 1.33 -14.96 -1.41
N ASN A 142 0.29 -14.32 -0.90
CA ASN A 142 -1.10 -14.79 -1.03
C ASN A 142 -1.62 -14.77 -2.47
N ILE A 143 -0.90 -14.14 -3.41
CA ILE A 143 -1.30 -14.09 -4.83
C ILE A 143 -0.64 -15.19 -5.66
N CYS A 144 0.68 -15.38 -5.55
CA CYS A 144 1.42 -16.33 -6.40
C CYS A 144 1.98 -17.55 -5.66
N GLY A 145 1.78 -17.65 -4.34
CA GLY A 145 2.23 -18.77 -3.51
C GLY A 145 3.74 -18.84 -3.27
N GLN A 146 4.52 -17.92 -3.84
CA GLN A 146 5.98 -17.90 -3.66
C GLN A 146 6.36 -17.48 -2.24
N GLU A 147 7.41 -18.09 -1.70
CA GLU A 147 7.96 -17.71 -0.40
C GLU A 147 8.56 -16.29 -0.45
N LEU A 148 8.32 -15.52 0.60
CA LEU A 148 8.75 -14.13 0.74
C LEU A 148 10.09 -14.07 1.47
N THR A 149 11.18 -14.29 0.72
CA THR A 149 12.56 -14.27 1.25
C THR A 149 13.24 -12.90 1.16
N ALA A 150 12.58 -11.92 0.54
CA ALA A 150 13.08 -10.57 0.32
C ALA A 150 12.02 -9.55 0.76
N ALA A 151 12.24 -8.25 0.50
CA ALA A 151 11.27 -7.23 0.83
C ALA A 151 9.89 -7.51 0.20
N PHE A 152 8.83 -7.29 0.97
CA PHE A 152 7.44 -7.59 0.59
C PHE A 152 6.48 -6.57 1.19
N PHE A 153 5.19 -6.72 0.87
CA PHE A 153 4.13 -5.84 1.38
C PHE A 153 3.18 -6.62 2.29
N HIS A 154 3.08 -6.16 3.54
CA HIS A 154 2.18 -6.73 4.55
C HIS A 154 0.94 -5.85 4.69
N CYS A 155 -0.25 -6.45 4.55
CA CYS A 155 -1.53 -5.77 4.75
C CYS A 155 -1.83 -5.58 6.24
N GLN A 156 -1.96 -4.34 6.70
CA GLN A 156 -2.28 -4.03 8.09
C GLN A 156 -3.75 -4.26 8.46
N GLY A 157 -4.62 -4.40 7.46
CA GLY A 157 -6.06 -4.66 7.66
C GLY A 157 -6.41 -6.13 7.77
N CYS A 158 -5.55 -7.01 7.22
CA CYS A 158 -5.65 -8.45 7.42
C CYS A 158 -4.85 -8.83 8.68
N GLY A 159 -5.18 -9.96 9.30
CA GLY A 159 -4.47 -10.41 10.51
C GLY A 159 -2.98 -10.68 10.27
N THR A 160 -2.31 -11.31 11.23
CA THR A 160 -0.92 -11.76 11.05
C THR A 160 -0.87 -13.27 10.80
N GLY A 161 0.26 -13.77 10.27
CA GLY A 161 0.50 -15.20 10.04
C GLY A 161 -0.45 -15.81 9.01
N SER A 162 -1.03 -16.99 9.31
CA SER A 162 -1.92 -17.74 8.40
C SER A 162 -3.24 -17.03 8.05
N SER A 163 -3.55 -15.93 8.74
CA SER A 163 -4.73 -15.07 8.51
C SER A 163 -4.38 -13.73 7.86
N GLY A 164 -3.09 -13.49 7.62
CA GLY A 164 -2.58 -12.28 6.99
C GLY A 164 -2.67 -12.29 5.48
N PHE A 165 -2.41 -11.12 4.91
CA PHE A 165 -2.34 -10.95 3.47
C PHE A 165 -1.05 -10.23 3.09
N ASP A 166 -0.16 -10.99 2.48
CA ASP A 166 1.19 -10.59 2.14
C ASP A 166 1.43 -10.76 0.66
N MET A 167 2.26 -9.86 0.12
CA MET A 167 2.42 -9.75 -1.32
C MET A 167 3.87 -9.51 -1.69
N CYS A 168 4.37 -10.32 -2.62
CA CYS A 168 5.68 -10.07 -3.21
C CYS A 168 5.67 -8.80 -4.06
N ILE A 169 6.85 -8.20 -4.23
CA ILE A 169 7.06 -6.98 -5.01
C ILE A 169 6.45 -7.07 -6.43
N SER A 170 6.63 -8.21 -7.11
CA SER A 170 6.11 -8.39 -8.48
C SER A 170 4.59 -8.32 -8.57
N CYS A 171 3.88 -8.96 -7.64
CA CYS A 171 2.43 -8.92 -7.60
C CYS A 171 1.92 -7.54 -7.18
N ALA A 172 2.65 -6.85 -6.30
CA ALA A 172 2.34 -5.50 -5.86
C ALA A 172 2.46 -4.47 -6.99
N ASP A 173 3.54 -4.52 -7.76
CA ASP A 173 3.79 -3.68 -8.95
C ASP A 173 2.71 -3.87 -10.03
N GLN A 174 2.16 -5.07 -10.15
CA GLN A 174 1.08 -5.38 -11.10
C GLN A 174 -0.32 -4.91 -10.63
N GLY A 175 -0.40 -4.03 -9.63
CA GLY A 175 -1.65 -3.50 -9.08
C GLY A 175 -2.30 -4.38 -8.01
N GLY A 176 -1.59 -5.39 -7.49
CA GLY A 176 -2.12 -6.26 -6.44
C GLY A 176 -2.52 -5.51 -5.17
N LEU A 177 -1.74 -4.50 -4.77
CA LEU A 177 -2.03 -3.66 -3.59
C LEU A 177 -3.41 -3.00 -3.68
N PHE A 178 -3.78 -2.50 -4.86
CA PHE A 178 -5.10 -1.90 -5.10
C PHE A 178 -6.19 -2.96 -5.13
N ARG A 179 -5.99 -4.06 -5.86
CA ARG A 179 -7.00 -5.14 -6.01
C ARG A 179 -7.39 -5.79 -4.69
N HIS A 180 -6.46 -5.85 -3.74
CA HIS A 180 -6.75 -6.35 -2.39
C HIS A 180 -7.51 -5.33 -1.53
N GLY A 181 -7.17 -4.03 -1.64
CA GLY A 181 -7.70 -2.97 -0.76
C GLY A 181 -9.02 -2.32 -1.20
N VAL A 182 -9.86 -2.98 -2.00
CA VAL A 182 -11.02 -2.30 -2.61
C VAL A 182 -12.16 -2.03 -1.61
N ALA A 183 -12.30 -2.81 -0.53
CA ALA A 183 -13.12 -2.47 0.64
C ALA A 183 -12.99 -3.55 1.74
N PRO A 184 -12.62 -3.20 2.99
CA PRO A 184 -12.18 -1.88 3.46
C PRO A 184 -10.83 -1.47 2.82
N ILE A 185 -10.51 -0.16 2.87
CA ILE A 185 -9.24 0.35 2.34
C ILE A 185 -8.12 -0.16 3.24
N HIS A 186 -7.45 -1.22 2.80
CA HIS A 186 -6.32 -1.79 3.51
C HIS A 186 -5.04 -0.99 3.22
N GLN A 187 -4.31 -0.67 4.29
CA GLN A 187 -2.99 -0.05 4.21
C GLN A 187 -1.92 -1.14 4.19
N PHE A 188 -0.87 -0.92 3.40
CA PHE A 188 0.26 -1.84 3.31
C PHE A 188 1.53 -1.24 3.92
N LEU A 189 2.26 -2.08 4.65
CA LEU A 189 3.63 -1.82 5.08
C LEU A 189 4.61 -2.40 4.07
N HIS A 190 5.66 -1.65 3.73
CA HIS A 190 6.82 -2.16 3.03
C HIS A 190 7.79 -2.73 4.07
N VAL A 191 8.02 -4.05 4.05
CA VAL A 191 8.80 -4.75 5.07
C VAL A 191 9.92 -5.57 4.46
N THR A 192 10.96 -5.85 5.23
CA THR A 192 12.04 -6.78 4.89
C THR A 192 12.15 -7.81 6.00
N PRO A 193 12.03 -9.12 5.70
CA PRO A 193 12.15 -10.16 6.71
C PRO A 193 13.57 -10.15 7.27
N THR A 194 13.71 -10.08 8.58
CA THR A 194 14.99 -10.30 9.25
C THR A 194 14.99 -11.69 9.87
N PHE A 195 15.83 -12.57 9.35
CA PHE A 195 16.05 -13.87 9.96
C PHE A 195 17.00 -13.69 11.15
N THR A 196 16.45 -13.63 12.36
CA THR A 196 17.27 -13.79 13.55
C THR A 196 17.60 -15.28 13.65
N PRO A 197 18.86 -15.71 13.45
CA PRO A 197 19.21 -17.11 13.63
C PRO A 197 18.80 -17.52 15.05
N PRO A 198 18.23 -18.73 15.25
CA PRO A 198 17.89 -19.18 16.58
C PRO A 198 19.13 -19.04 17.48
N PRO A 199 18.99 -18.62 18.74
CA PRO A 199 20.12 -18.56 19.65
C PRO A 199 20.82 -19.92 19.60
N ASN A 200 22.15 -19.90 19.49
CA ASN A 200 22.93 -21.14 19.50
C ASN A 200 22.41 -22.00 20.67
N PRO A 201 22.11 -23.29 20.43
CA PRO A 201 21.70 -24.15 21.52
C PRO A 201 22.72 -23.99 22.65
N PRO A 202 22.29 -23.90 23.92
CA PRO A 202 23.21 -23.78 25.03
C PRO A 202 24.28 -24.85 24.85
N GLN A 203 25.54 -24.43 24.72
CA GLN A 203 26.64 -25.37 24.58
C GLN A 203 26.48 -26.35 25.73
N ALA A 204 26.23 -27.62 25.40
CA ALA A 204 26.09 -28.64 26.41
C ALA A 204 27.29 -28.50 27.34
N PHE A 205 27.04 -28.21 28.62
CA PHE A 205 28.12 -28.18 29.60
C PHE A 205 28.90 -29.48 29.41
N PRO A 206 30.24 -29.43 29.30
CA PRO A 206 31.03 -30.64 29.16
C PRO A 206 30.58 -31.60 30.26
N ALA A 207 30.12 -32.78 29.85
CA ALA A 207 29.56 -33.76 30.77
C ALA A 207 30.54 -33.92 31.93
N SER A 208 30.10 -33.54 33.14
CA SER A 208 30.90 -33.80 34.34
C SER A 208 31.23 -35.30 34.34
N PRO A 209 32.51 -35.68 34.44
CA PRO A 209 32.89 -37.07 34.38
C PRO A 209 32.25 -37.83 35.55
N GLY A 210 31.30 -38.71 35.22
CA GLY A 210 30.94 -39.91 35.99
C GLY A 210 30.47 -39.70 37.43
N GLY A 211 29.18 -39.39 37.59
CA GLY A 211 28.42 -39.80 38.78
C GLY A 211 27.46 -40.91 38.39
N PHE A 212 27.75 -42.16 38.77
CA PHE A 212 26.84 -43.30 38.63
C PHE A 212 25.52 -43.01 39.37
N VAL A 213 24.41 -42.88 38.64
CA VAL A 213 23.07 -42.82 39.23
C VAL A 213 22.29 -44.04 38.78
N HIS A 214 21.89 -44.84 39.77
CA HIS A 214 21.05 -46.02 39.62
C HIS A 214 19.77 -45.70 38.85
N THR A 215 19.51 -46.49 37.81
CA THR A 215 18.30 -46.47 36.99
C THR A 215 17.10 -46.99 37.80
N ASN A 216 16.17 -46.11 38.16
CA ASN A 216 14.79 -46.51 38.43
C ASN A 216 13.96 -46.26 37.17
N LYS A 217 13.45 -47.35 36.61
CA LYS A 217 12.64 -47.43 35.39
C LYS A 217 11.21 -46.97 35.73
N PRO A 218 10.67 -45.87 35.18
CA PRO A 218 9.26 -45.58 35.33
C PRO A 218 8.43 -46.42 34.34
N PRO A 219 7.18 -46.77 34.71
CA PRO A 219 6.30 -47.59 33.87
C PRO A 219 5.81 -46.81 32.65
N MET A 220 5.69 -47.53 31.54
CA MET A 220 5.04 -47.05 30.31
C MET A 220 3.55 -46.81 30.57
N TYR A 221 3.05 -45.66 30.13
CA TYR A 221 1.63 -45.49 29.84
C TYR A 221 1.50 -45.15 28.36
N ASP A 222 1.08 -46.16 27.60
CA ASP A 222 0.41 -46.00 26.31
C ASP A 222 -0.92 -45.28 26.55
N HIS A 223 -1.17 -44.16 25.87
CA HIS A 223 -2.50 -43.75 25.40
C HIS A 223 -2.40 -42.45 24.56
N MET A 224 -2.43 -42.61 23.24
CA MET A 224 -2.87 -41.56 22.30
C MET A 224 -4.26 -41.94 21.78
N PRO A 225 -5.27 -41.06 21.83
CA PRO A 225 -6.44 -41.18 20.97
C PRO A 225 -6.18 -40.57 19.58
N PRO A 226 -6.88 -41.05 18.54
CA PRO A 226 -6.66 -40.66 17.16
C PRO A 226 -7.19 -39.26 16.82
N GLY A 227 -6.56 -38.67 15.81
CA GLY A 227 -6.88 -37.36 15.27
C GLY A 227 -8.28 -37.25 14.67
N ASN A 228 -8.81 -36.04 14.72
CA ASN A 228 -10.09 -35.69 14.11
C ASN A 228 -9.81 -34.82 12.89
N SER A 229 -9.92 -35.42 11.70
CA SER A 229 -9.93 -34.73 10.41
C SER A 229 -11.35 -34.26 10.10
N GLY A 230 -11.62 -32.98 10.37
CA GLY A 230 -12.88 -32.32 10.03
C GLY A 230 -12.80 -31.65 8.67
N TYR A 231 -13.54 -32.21 7.71
CA TYR A 231 -13.94 -31.62 6.44
C TYR A 231 -14.65 -30.27 6.65
N TYR A 232 -14.38 -29.28 5.80
CA TYR A 232 -15.36 -28.25 5.46
C TYR A 232 -15.45 -28.12 3.93
N GLU A 233 -16.58 -28.59 3.42
CA GLU A 233 -17.05 -28.33 2.06
C GLU A 233 -17.59 -26.89 1.96
N SER A 234 -17.30 -26.31 0.81
CA SER A 234 -17.91 -25.17 0.12
C SER A 234 -19.32 -24.74 0.50
N MET A 235 -19.49 -23.41 0.65
CA MET A 235 -20.54 -22.63 -0.02
C MET A 235 -19.93 -21.38 -0.63
#